data_AF-A0A660LWE4-F1
#
_entry.id   AF-A0A660LWE4-F1
#
_cell.length_a   1.000
_cell.length_b   1.000
_cell.length_c   1.000
_cell.angle_alpha   90.00
_cell.angle_beta   90.00
_cell.angle_gamma   90.00
#
_symmetry.space_group_name_H-M   'P 1'
#
loop_
_entity.id
_entity.type
_entity.pdbx_description
1 polymer ?
#
loop_
_entity_poly.entity_id
_entity_poly.type
_entity_poly.pdbx_seq_one_letter_code
_entity_poly.pdbx_strand_id
1 'polypeptide(L)'
;MLDSFLNFLNGKMDVANDFLYGYFLVIILVATGIYFSYLTRFVQFRMFFEACRVLVEKKDKYNKHHLTPFQALMISTASRVGIGNIAGISAAIVAGGPGALFWMCLMAFLGSASAFIESTLAQIYKTKDVFGFKGGPAYYIKNGLGIKWLASLFAVILIITYAYGFNGLQSYTMTSAFEIYYDKAGSNVSFAQSGLPVGIGLILTAFAAVMFFSKSHIIGKVSSYIVPFMALAYISLALIAIVLNFKEIPDVVKMILENAFDFKAIFGGFAGSVIVIGIKRGLFSNEAGMGSAPNAAAAAHTSHPVK
;
A
#
# COMPACT_ATOMS: atom_id res chain seq x y z
N MET A 1 0.85 -30.37 19.56
CA MET A 1 0.23 -29.37 20.45
C MET A 1 0.30 -27.98 19.83
N LEU A 2 1.48 -27.53 19.37
CA LEU A 2 1.66 -26.27 18.66
C LEU A 2 0.81 -26.18 17.37
N ASP A 3 0.83 -27.20 16.51
CA ASP A 3 0.08 -27.17 15.24
C ASP A 3 -1.44 -27.11 15.46
N SER A 4 -1.95 -27.81 16.48
CA SER A 4 -3.37 -27.77 16.83
C SER A 4 -3.78 -26.38 17.35
N PHE A 5 -2.91 -25.74 18.14
CA PHE A 5 -3.12 -24.36 18.60
C PHE A 5 -3.04 -23.35 17.43
N LEU A 6 -2.07 -23.49 16.53
CA LEU A 6 -1.95 -22.65 15.34
C LEU A 6 -3.15 -22.81 14.41
N ASN A 7 -3.63 -24.05 14.21
CA ASN A 7 -4.82 -24.31 13.40
C ASN A 7 -6.09 -23.73 14.03
N PHE A 8 -6.22 -23.79 15.36
CA PHE A 8 -7.31 -23.13 16.07
C PHE A 8 -7.26 -21.60 15.90
N LEU A 9 -6.07 -21.00 16.06
CA LEU A 9 -5.90 -19.56 15.84
C LEU A 9 -6.19 -19.17 14.40
N ASN A 10 -5.68 -19.92 13.41
CA ASN A 10 -5.95 -19.70 11.99
C ASN A 10 -7.45 -19.76 11.71
N GLY A 11 -8.15 -20.78 12.20
CA GLY A 11 -9.60 -20.88 12.01
C GLY A 11 -10.38 -19.71 12.63
N LYS A 12 -9.93 -19.17 13.77
CA LYS A 12 -10.53 -17.95 14.37
C LYS A 12 -10.18 -16.69 13.58
N MET A 13 -8.95 -16.59 13.08
CA MET A 13 -8.50 -15.49 12.23
C MET A 13 -9.23 -15.49 10.89
N ASP A 14 -9.50 -16.65 10.30
CA ASP A 14 -10.23 -16.79 9.05
C ASP A 14 -11.67 -16.30 9.20
N VAL A 15 -12.38 -16.70 10.27
CA VAL A 15 -13.73 -16.20 10.55
C VAL A 15 -13.74 -14.68 10.78
N ALA A 16 -12.77 -14.16 11.54
CA ALA A 16 -12.66 -12.71 11.76
C ALA A 16 -12.31 -11.96 10.47
N ASN A 17 -11.43 -12.51 9.64
CA ASN A 17 -11.04 -11.97 8.35
C ASN A 17 -12.23 -11.99 7.38
N ASP A 18 -12.98 -13.07 7.30
CA ASP A 18 -14.15 -13.16 6.43
C ASP A 18 -15.26 -12.22 6.87
N PHE A 19 -15.45 -12.02 8.18
CA PHE A 19 -16.44 -11.07 8.69
C PHE A 19 -16.03 -9.61 8.47
N LEU A 20 -14.84 -9.24 8.95
CA LEU A 20 -14.35 -7.86 8.89
C LEU A 20 -13.99 -7.46 7.47
N TYR A 21 -13.16 -8.27 6.81
CA TYR A 21 -12.61 -8.00 5.48
C TYR A 21 -13.59 -8.38 4.36
N GLY A 22 -14.52 -9.31 4.59
CA GLY A 22 -15.48 -9.79 3.60
C GLY A 22 -16.44 -8.74 3.08
N TYR A 23 -17.15 -8.06 3.98
CA TYR A 23 -18.27 -7.19 3.61
C TYR A 23 -18.23 -5.85 4.33
N PHE A 24 -18.03 -5.87 5.65
CA PHE A 24 -18.19 -4.68 6.47
C PHE A 24 -17.15 -3.60 6.14
N LEU A 25 -15.87 -3.97 6.10
CA LEU A 25 -14.78 -3.05 5.79
C LEU A 25 -14.90 -2.49 4.37
N VAL A 26 -15.27 -3.34 3.40
CA VAL A 26 -15.47 -2.96 2.00
C VAL A 26 -16.55 -1.87 1.89
N ILE A 27 -17.72 -2.10 2.50
CA ILE A 27 -18.85 -1.16 2.45
C ILE A 27 -18.46 0.17 3.11
N ILE A 28 -17.85 0.13 4.30
CA ILE A 28 -17.46 1.34 5.03
C ILE A 28 -16.43 2.15 4.24
N LEU A 29 -15.43 1.51 3.65
CA LEU A 29 -14.39 2.23 2.93
C LEU A 29 -14.91 2.82 1.62
N VAL A 30 -15.76 2.10 0.89
CA VAL A 30 -16.45 2.65 -0.29
C VAL A 30 -17.31 3.84 0.11
N ALA A 31 -18.16 3.69 1.15
CA ALA A 31 -19.03 4.75 1.62
C ALA A 31 -18.24 5.97 2.10
N THR A 32 -17.14 5.76 2.83
CA THR A 32 -16.25 6.81 3.32
C THR A 32 -15.53 7.51 2.16
N GLY A 33 -15.03 6.77 1.17
CA GLY A 33 -14.39 7.33 -0.01
C GLY A 33 -15.34 8.17 -0.86
N ILE A 34 -16.59 7.72 -1.03
CA ILE A 34 -17.65 8.50 -1.71
C ILE A 34 -18.00 9.74 -0.89
N TYR A 35 -18.24 9.57 0.42
CA TYR A 35 -18.59 10.66 1.34
C TYR A 35 -17.52 11.76 1.33
N PHE A 36 -16.25 11.39 1.45
CA PHE A 36 -15.13 12.34 1.41
C PHE A 36 -14.90 12.93 0.04
N SER A 37 -15.08 12.16 -1.05
CA SER A 37 -15.06 12.71 -2.40
C SER A 37 -16.12 13.80 -2.56
N TYR A 38 -17.35 13.56 -2.12
CA TYR A 38 -18.42 14.55 -2.18
C TYR A 38 -18.14 15.76 -1.29
N LEU A 39 -17.80 15.55 -0.01
CA LEU A 39 -17.54 16.60 0.97
C LEU A 39 -16.40 17.54 0.53
N THR A 40 -15.36 16.98 -0.08
CA THR A 40 -14.20 17.73 -0.56
C THR A 40 -14.38 18.29 -1.98
N ARG A 41 -15.58 18.14 -2.56
CA ARG A 41 -15.93 18.54 -3.93
C ARG A 41 -14.99 17.93 -4.98
N PHE A 42 -14.80 16.62 -4.88
CA PHE A 42 -13.93 15.77 -5.69
C PHE A 42 -12.49 16.32 -5.75
N VAL A 43 -11.85 16.42 -4.58
CA VAL A 43 -10.48 16.94 -4.43
C VAL A 43 -9.47 16.27 -5.35
N GLN A 44 -9.66 14.98 -5.62
CA GLN A 44 -8.80 14.19 -6.50
C GLN A 44 -8.76 14.70 -7.94
N PHE A 45 -9.79 15.39 -8.43
CA PHE A 45 -9.74 16.12 -9.69
C PHE A 45 -9.28 17.56 -9.50
N ARG A 46 -9.89 18.27 -8.54
CA ARG A 46 -9.68 19.71 -8.33
C ARG A 46 -8.22 20.06 -7.99
N MET A 47 -7.55 19.22 -7.22
CA MET A 47 -6.19 19.47 -6.71
C MET A 47 -5.13 18.60 -7.38
N PHE A 48 -5.45 17.84 -8.43
CA PHE A 48 -4.47 16.97 -9.10
C PHE A 48 -3.24 17.74 -9.60
N PHE A 49 -3.44 18.82 -10.36
CA PHE A 49 -2.36 19.65 -10.86
C PHE A 49 -1.61 20.39 -9.75
N GLU A 50 -2.33 20.79 -8.70
CA GLU A 50 -1.73 21.42 -7.52
C GLU A 50 -0.80 20.44 -6.79
N ALA A 51 -1.22 19.18 -6.62
CA ALA A 51 -0.40 18.14 -6.04
C ALA A 51 0.88 17.94 -6.86
N CYS A 52 0.78 17.86 -8.19
CA CYS A 52 1.97 17.80 -9.07
C CYS A 52 2.91 19.01 -8.89
N ARG A 53 2.36 20.23 -8.75
CA ARG A 53 3.15 21.45 -8.51
C ARG A 53 3.91 21.39 -7.18
N VAL A 54 3.25 20.96 -6.10
CA VAL A 54 3.84 20.88 -4.76
C VAL A 54 5.00 19.86 -4.70
N LEU A 55 4.94 18.80 -5.51
CA LEU A 55 6.03 17.81 -5.59
C LEU A 55 7.33 18.39 -6.17
N VAL A 56 7.27 19.46 -6.96
CA VAL A 56 8.44 20.12 -7.56
C VAL A 56 8.89 21.34 -6.73
N GLU A 57 8.20 21.63 -5.62
CA GLU A 57 8.55 22.75 -4.74
C GLU A 57 9.97 22.56 -4.17
N LYS A 58 10.79 23.60 -4.27
CA LYS A 58 12.19 23.53 -3.87
C LYS A 58 12.30 23.33 -2.36
N LYS A 59 13.30 22.54 -1.95
CA LYS A 59 13.60 22.31 -0.53
C LYS A 59 13.85 23.65 0.18
N ASP A 60 13.24 23.81 1.35
CA ASP A 60 13.50 24.92 2.25
C ASP A 60 15.01 24.96 2.60
N LYS A 61 15.66 26.09 2.29
CA LYS A 61 17.10 26.30 2.50
C LYS A 61 17.48 26.31 3.98
N TYR A 62 16.53 26.63 4.87
CA TYR A 62 16.80 26.84 6.29
C TYR A 62 16.68 25.56 7.13
N ASN A 63 16.04 24.51 6.61
CA ASN A 63 15.78 23.29 7.37
C ASN A 63 16.26 22.02 6.65
N LYS A 64 17.58 21.74 6.74
CA LYS A 64 18.21 20.60 6.06
C LYS A 64 17.69 19.23 6.53
N HIS A 65 17.18 19.13 7.75
CA HIS A 65 16.70 17.88 8.35
C HIS A 65 15.23 17.55 8.07
N HIS A 66 14.46 18.48 7.50
CA HIS A 66 13.06 18.21 7.14
C HIS A 66 12.93 17.48 5.80
N LEU A 67 11.90 16.63 5.73
CA LEU A 67 11.49 15.93 4.52
C LEU A 67 10.71 16.88 3.62
N THR A 68 11.05 16.89 2.33
CA THR A 68 10.25 17.60 1.31
C THR A 68 8.98 16.83 0.99
N PRO A 69 7.95 17.48 0.41
CA PRO A 69 6.75 16.80 -0.08
C PRO A 69 7.08 15.63 -1.02
N PHE A 70 8.03 15.83 -1.94
CA PHE A 70 8.52 14.76 -2.81
C PHE A 70 9.12 13.59 -2.03
N GLN A 71 9.97 13.84 -1.04
CA GLN A 71 10.56 12.77 -0.24
C GLN A 71 9.50 12.02 0.58
N ALA A 72 8.51 12.73 1.12
CA ALA A 72 7.39 12.11 1.83
C ALA A 72 6.54 11.26 0.88
N LEU A 73 6.26 11.74 -0.33
CA LEU A 73 5.60 10.94 -1.37
C LEU A 73 6.42 9.70 -1.70
N MET A 74 7.75 9.82 -1.88
CA MET A 74 8.61 8.68 -2.21
C MET A 74 8.69 7.66 -1.07
N ILE A 75 8.73 8.09 0.19
CA ILE A 75 8.63 7.17 1.35
C ILE A 75 7.28 6.45 1.33
N SER A 76 6.19 7.19 1.14
CA SER A 76 4.83 6.63 1.11
C SER A 76 4.59 5.76 -0.12
N THR A 77 5.28 6.02 -1.23
CA THR A 77 5.24 5.21 -2.44
C THR A 77 6.08 3.96 -2.27
N ALA A 78 7.24 4.03 -1.59
CA ALA A 78 8.08 2.86 -1.30
C ALA A 78 7.35 1.79 -0.49
N SER A 79 6.47 2.18 0.44
CA SER A 79 5.69 1.21 1.22
C SER A 79 4.62 0.49 0.40
N ARG A 80 4.13 1.13 -0.66
CA ARG A 80 3.06 0.59 -1.52
C ARG A 80 3.58 -0.06 -2.79
N VAL A 81 4.63 0.45 -3.41
CA VAL A 81 5.15 -0.11 -4.65
C VAL A 81 6.17 -1.17 -4.27
N GLY A 82 5.74 -2.43 -4.28
CA GLY A 82 6.57 -3.57 -3.93
C GLY A 82 6.09 -4.84 -4.61
N ILE A 83 6.91 -5.89 -4.52
CA ILE A 83 6.64 -7.18 -5.16
C ILE A 83 5.36 -7.83 -4.63
N GLY A 84 5.01 -7.60 -3.35
CA GLY A 84 3.75 -8.05 -2.77
C GLY A 84 2.50 -7.44 -3.43
N ASN A 85 2.59 -6.20 -3.95
CA ASN A 85 1.48 -5.58 -4.66
C ASN A 85 1.35 -6.12 -6.09
N ILE A 86 2.46 -6.44 -6.74
CA ILE A 86 2.45 -7.11 -8.05
C ILE A 86 1.81 -8.49 -7.91
N ALA A 87 2.26 -9.29 -6.94
CA ALA A 87 1.69 -10.60 -6.63
C ALA A 87 0.20 -10.50 -6.22
N GLY A 88 -0.16 -9.46 -5.46
CA GLY A 88 -1.54 -9.20 -5.05
C GLY A 88 -2.48 -8.91 -6.21
N ILE A 89 -2.05 -8.13 -7.21
CA ILE A 89 -2.82 -7.87 -8.44
C ILE A 89 -2.96 -9.16 -9.25
N SER A 90 -1.87 -9.92 -9.44
CA SER A 90 -1.93 -11.20 -10.14
C SER A 90 -2.90 -12.17 -9.46
N ALA A 91 -2.84 -12.30 -8.13
CA ALA A 91 -3.78 -13.11 -7.37
C ALA A 91 -5.23 -12.62 -7.48
N ALA A 92 -5.45 -11.30 -7.58
CA ALA A 92 -6.78 -10.72 -7.79
C ALA A 92 -7.36 -11.13 -9.15
N ILE A 93 -6.53 -11.08 -10.21
CA ILE A 93 -6.95 -11.47 -11.57
C ILE A 93 -7.21 -12.97 -11.64
N VAL A 94 -6.36 -13.80 -11.01
CA VAL A 94 -6.54 -15.26 -10.99
C VAL A 94 -7.79 -15.66 -10.20
N ALA A 95 -8.00 -15.06 -9.04
CA ALA A 95 -9.11 -15.44 -8.16
C ALA A 95 -10.45 -14.81 -8.54
N GLY A 96 -10.44 -13.54 -8.96
CA GLY A 96 -11.65 -12.77 -9.26
C GLY A 96 -11.91 -12.54 -10.73
N GLY A 97 -10.94 -12.77 -11.61
CA GLY A 97 -11.02 -12.47 -13.02
C GLY A 97 -10.56 -11.04 -13.38
N PRO A 98 -10.45 -10.73 -14.68
CA PRO A 98 -9.94 -9.44 -15.18
C PRO A 98 -10.75 -8.22 -14.72
N GLY A 99 -12.06 -8.41 -14.48
CA GLY A 99 -12.96 -7.36 -14.01
C GLY A 99 -12.59 -6.81 -12.62
N ALA A 100 -11.83 -7.55 -11.81
CA ALA A 100 -11.32 -7.06 -10.54
C ALA A 100 -10.45 -5.81 -10.70
N LEU A 101 -9.72 -5.68 -11.82
CA LEU A 101 -8.84 -4.54 -12.08
C LEU A 101 -9.62 -3.21 -12.15
N PHE A 102 -10.81 -3.22 -12.76
CA PHE A 102 -11.68 -2.05 -12.81
C PHE A 102 -12.03 -1.56 -11.40
N TRP A 103 -12.47 -2.47 -10.53
CA TRP A 103 -12.84 -2.16 -9.16
C TRP A 103 -11.63 -1.74 -8.30
N MET A 104 -10.45 -2.31 -8.54
CA MET A 104 -9.19 -1.85 -7.93
C MET A 104 -8.89 -0.39 -8.30
N CYS A 105 -9.00 -0.03 -9.59
CA CYS A 105 -8.78 1.34 -10.06
C CYS A 105 -9.81 2.32 -9.48
N LEU A 106 -11.09 1.95 -9.47
CA LEU A 106 -12.15 2.77 -8.86
C LEU A 106 -11.88 3.01 -7.37
N MET A 107 -11.42 1.98 -6.64
CA MET A 107 -11.07 2.13 -5.23
C MET A 107 -9.83 2.97 -5.00
N ALA A 108 -8.82 2.92 -5.86
CA ALA A 108 -7.70 3.84 -5.80
C ALA A 108 -8.16 5.30 -5.98
N PHE A 109 -9.09 5.53 -6.91
CA PHE A 109 -9.70 6.84 -7.12
C PHE A 109 -10.47 7.33 -5.88
N LEU A 110 -11.41 6.54 -5.36
CA LEU A 110 -12.18 6.92 -4.16
C LEU A 110 -11.32 7.04 -2.91
N GLY A 111 -10.33 6.14 -2.76
CA GLY A 111 -9.39 6.12 -1.64
C GLY A 111 -8.48 7.35 -1.60
N SER A 112 -8.21 7.98 -2.74
CA SER A 112 -7.39 9.20 -2.79
C SER A 112 -7.99 10.37 -1.98
N ALA A 113 -9.33 10.50 -1.95
CA ALA A 113 -10.00 11.51 -1.13
C ALA A 113 -9.84 11.22 0.38
N SER A 114 -9.93 9.94 0.78
CA SER A 114 -9.68 9.52 2.16
C SER A 114 -8.22 9.80 2.54
N ALA A 115 -7.27 9.38 1.71
CA ALA A 115 -5.84 9.60 1.93
C ALA A 115 -5.48 11.09 2.06
N PHE A 116 -6.16 11.97 1.29
CA PHE A 116 -6.00 13.41 1.39
C PHE A 116 -6.44 13.93 2.77
N ILE A 117 -7.61 13.50 3.27
CA ILE A 117 -8.09 13.92 4.60
C ILE A 117 -7.20 13.37 5.70
N GLU A 118 -6.82 12.10 5.64
CA GLU A 118 -5.93 11.49 6.63
C GLU A 118 -4.58 12.21 6.69
N SER A 119 -4.00 12.54 5.52
CA SER A 119 -2.74 13.29 5.42
C SER A 119 -2.89 14.72 5.96
N THR A 120 -4.02 15.37 5.68
CA THR A 120 -4.35 16.70 6.20
C THR A 120 -4.45 16.69 7.72
N LEU A 121 -5.17 15.73 8.30
CA LEU A 121 -5.28 15.56 9.75
C LEU A 121 -3.90 15.28 10.37
N ALA A 122 -3.10 14.43 9.73
CA ALA A 122 -1.76 14.15 10.20
C ALA A 122 -0.85 15.37 10.17
N GLN A 123 -1.00 16.28 9.20
CA GLN A 123 -0.32 17.57 9.18
C GLN A 123 -0.79 18.53 10.28
N ILE A 124 -2.09 18.58 10.59
CA ILE A 124 -2.67 19.43 11.64
C ILE A 124 -2.21 18.99 13.03
N TYR A 125 -2.23 17.67 13.29
CA TYR A 125 -2.01 17.11 14.63
C TYR A 125 -0.60 16.55 14.86
N LYS A 126 0.34 16.75 13.92
CA LYS A 126 1.74 16.34 14.11
C LYS A 126 2.38 17.05 15.29
N THR A 127 3.31 16.37 15.94
CA THR A 127 4.11 16.91 17.05
C THR A 127 5.57 16.97 16.63
N LYS A 128 6.27 18.02 17.08
CA LYS A 128 7.71 18.17 16.86
C LYS A 128 8.48 17.18 17.74
N ASP A 129 9.47 16.55 17.14
CA ASP A 129 10.38 15.60 17.76
C ASP A 129 11.84 16.06 17.60
N VAL A 130 12.78 15.46 18.33
CA VAL A 130 14.21 15.80 18.30
C VAL A 130 14.77 15.83 16.87
N PHE A 131 14.29 14.94 16.00
CA PHE A 131 14.81 14.77 14.64
C PHE A 131 13.87 15.26 13.52
N GLY A 132 12.72 15.87 13.85
CA GLY A 132 11.74 16.32 12.86
C GLY A 132 10.31 16.36 13.38
N PHE A 133 9.37 15.80 12.63
CA PHE A 133 7.95 15.71 13.01
C PHE A 133 7.49 14.25 13.06
N LYS A 134 6.59 13.97 14.01
CA LYS A 134 5.88 12.71 14.15
C LYS A 134 4.39 12.98 14.13
N GLY A 135 3.61 12.14 13.45
CA GLY A 135 2.17 12.30 13.37
C GLY A 135 1.51 11.05 12.81
N GLY A 136 0.29 11.22 12.32
CA GLY A 136 -0.54 10.13 11.82
C GLY A 136 -1.74 9.84 12.73
N PRO A 137 -2.44 8.70 12.53
CA PRO A 137 -3.73 8.49 13.16
C PRO A 137 -3.72 8.43 14.67
N ALA A 138 -2.72 7.79 15.26
CA ALA A 138 -2.58 7.78 16.72
C ALA A 138 -2.53 9.22 17.28
N TYR A 139 -1.92 10.16 16.56
CA TYR A 139 -1.81 11.56 17.00
C TYR A 139 -3.12 12.33 16.83
N TYR A 140 -3.84 12.20 15.72
CA TYR A 140 -5.13 12.88 15.59
C TYR A 140 -6.25 12.23 16.42
N ILE A 141 -6.17 10.94 16.75
CA ILE A 141 -7.07 10.30 17.73
C ILE A 141 -6.77 10.84 19.13
N LYS A 142 -5.48 10.94 19.50
CA LYS A 142 -5.08 11.45 20.83
C LYS A 142 -5.36 12.94 21.00
N ASN A 143 -4.95 13.76 20.03
CA ASN A 143 -4.95 15.22 20.14
C ASN A 143 -6.20 15.87 19.54
N GLY A 144 -6.85 15.22 18.57
CA GLY A 144 -8.09 15.69 17.95
C GLY A 144 -9.34 15.18 18.66
N LEU A 145 -9.43 13.86 18.87
CA LEU A 145 -10.59 13.25 19.56
C LEU A 145 -10.44 13.21 21.08
N GLY A 146 -9.23 13.33 21.62
CA GLY A 146 -8.96 13.24 23.07
C GLY A 146 -8.94 11.81 23.63
N ILE A 147 -9.06 10.79 22.79
CA ILE A 147 -9.25 9.38 23.22
C ILE A 147 -7.91 8.66 23.28
N LYS A 148 -7.19 8.81 24.39
CA LYS A 148 -5.81 8.29 24.56
C LYS A 148 -5.70 6.77 24.44
N TRP A 149 -6.66 6.01 24.97
CA TRP A 149 -6.61 4.54 24.93
C TRP A 149 -6.73 4.00 23.51
N LEU A 150 -7.61 4.60 22.70
CA LEU A 150 -7.81 4.22 21.30
C LEU A 150 -6.59 4.58 20.45
N ALA A 151 -5.95 5.72 20.72
CA ALA A 151 -4.70 6.10 20.07
C ALA A 151 -3.58 5.08 20.34
N SER A 152 -3.42 4.64 21.60
CA SER A 152 -2.44 3.62 21.97
C SER A 152 -2.77 2.27 21.32
N LEU A 153 -4.04 1.86 21.34
CA LEU A 153 -4.48 0.62 20.68
C LEU A 153 -4.18 0.65 19.18
N PHE A 154 -4.54 1.74 18.50
CA PHE A 154 -4.26 1.92 17.08
C PHE A 154 -2.75 1.85 16.79
N ALA A 155 -1.92 2.53 17.59
CA ALA A 155 -0.48 2.52 17.42
C ALA A 155 0.11 1.11 17.57
N VAL A 156 -0.33 0.34 18.57
CA VAL A 156 0.12 -1.05 18.79
C VAL A 156 -0.28 -1.94 17.62
N ILE A 157 -1.54 -1.87 17.17
CA ILE A 157 -2.03 -2.64 16.02
C ILE A 157 -1.20 -2.30 14.77
N LEU A 158 -1.02 -1.00 14.47
CA LEU A 158 -0.27 -0.56 13.30
C LEU A 158 1.19 -1.06 13.35
N ILE A 159 1.85 -1.01 14.52
CA ILE A 159 3.21 -1.52 14.69
C ILE A 159 3.26 -3.03 14.39
N ILE A 160 2.35 -3.83 14.95
CA ILE A 160 2.32 -5.28 14.73
C ILE A 160 2.05 -5.58 13.25
N THR A 161 1.09 -4.89 12.63
CA THR A 161 0.72 -5.04 11.22
C THR A 161 1.92 -4.79 10.30
N TYR A 162 2.71 -3.75 10.53
CA TYR A 162 3.89 -3.47 9.71
C TYR A 162 5.10 -4.33 10.06
N ALA A 163 5.36 -4.55 11.35
CA ALA A 163 6.52 -5.31 11.80
C ALA A 163 6.46 -6.77 11.35
N TYR A 164 5.29 -7.41 11.40
CA TYR A 164 5.12 -8.82 11.05
C TYR A 164 4.37 -9.00 9.74
N GLY A 165 3.19 -8.39 9.58
CA GLY A 165 2.31 -8.63 8.43
C GLY A 165 2.95 -8.19 7.11
N PHE A 166 3.29 -6.90 6.99
CA PHE A 166 3.86 -6.36 5.76
C PHE A 166 5.31 -6.82 5.53
N ASN A 167 6.19 -6.67 6.51
CA ASN A 167 7.60 -7.06 6.33
C ASN A 167 7.76 -8.56 6.05
N GLY A 168 7.01 -9.42 6.74
CA GLY A 168 7.00 -10.86 6.49
C GLY A 168 6.53 -11.21 5.08
N LEU A 169 5.41 -10.64 4.63
CA LEU A 169 4.89 -10.89 3.28
C LEU A 169 5.85 -10.39 2.18
N GLN A 170 6.41 -9.19 2.34
CA GLN A 170 7.30 -8.60 1.34
C GLN A 170 8.63 -9.37 1.26
N SER A 171 9.22 -9.74 2.40
CA SER A 171 10.46 -10.54 2.42
C SER A 171 10.25 -11.95 1.87
N TYR A 172 9.13 -12.59 2.19
CA TYR A 172 8.76 -13.89 1.62
C TYR A 172 8.62 -13.81 0.10
N THR A 173 7.81 -12.88 -0.40
CA THR A 173 7.54 -12.74 -1.84
C THR A 173 8.80 -12.36 -2.63
N MET A 174 9.67 -11.53 -2.05
CA MET A 174 10.96 -11.19 -2.66
C MET A 174 11.87 -12.42 -2.76
N THR A 175 11.92 -13.24 -1.71
CA THR A 175 12.80 -14.41 -1.65
C THR A 175 12.29 -15.52 -2.57
N SER A 176 10.98 -15.80 -2.57
CA SER A 176 10.39 -16.85 -3.41
C SER A 176 10.44 -16.52 -4.91
N ALA A 177 10.55 -15.24 -5.30
CA ALA A 177 10.75 -14.87 -6.70
C ALA A 177 12.02 -15.48 -7.33
N PHE A 178 13.01 -15.86 -6.52
CA PHE A 178 14.24 -16.51 -6.98
C PHE A 178 14.10 -18.02 -7.22
N GLU A 179 13.05 -18.65 -6.68
CA GLU A 179 12.81 -20.09 -6.78
C GLU A 179 12.78 -20.57 -8.23
N ILE A 180 12.09 -19.83 -9.11
CA ILE A 180 12.00 -20.15 -10.54
C ILE A 180 13.37 -20.23 -11.22
N TYR A 181 14.33 -19.38 -10.82
CA TYR A 181 15.67 -19.39 -11.39
C TYR A 181 16.53 -20.52 -10.82
N TYR A 182 16.35 -20.83 -9.55
CA TYR A 182 17.03 -21.93 -8.89
C TYR A 182 16.58 -23.30 -9.43
N ASP A 183 15.27 -23.49 -9.63
CA ASP A 183 14.72 -24.72 -10.19
C ASP A 183 15.19 -24.95 -11.63
N LYS A 184 15.26 -23.87 -12.43
CA LYS A 184 15.84 -23.92 -13.79
C LYS A 184 17.32 -24.29 -13.81
N ALA A 185 18.05 -24.06 -12.72
CA ALA A 185 19.46 -24.45 -12.62
C ALA A 185 19.66 -25.96 -12.36
N GLY A 186 18.57 -26.74 -12.24
CA GLY A 186 18.63 -28.20 -12.16
C GLY A 186 19.10 -28.76 -10.81
N SER A 187 18.79 -28.06 -9.72
CA SER A 187 19.22 -28.47 -8.37
C SER A 187 18.39 -29.64 -7.82
N ASN A 188 19.04 -30.61 -7.18
CA ASN A 188 18.38 -31.80 -6.59
C ASN A 188 17.71 -31.57 -5.22
N VAL A 189 17.89 -30.37 -4.65
CA VAL A 189 17.34 -29.99 -3.34
C VAL A 189 16.37 -28.83 -3.56
N SER A 190 15.21 -28.86 -2.92
CA SER A 190 14.21 -27.78 -3.03
C SER A 190 14.79 -26.41 -2.65
N PHE A 191 14.31 -25.33 -3.28
CA PHE A 191 14.78 -23.97 -3.00
C PHE A 191 14.67 -23.62 -1.51
N ALA A 192 13.56 -23.99 -0.86
CA ALA A 192 13.33 -23.76 0.56
C ALA A 192 14.37 -24.43 1.49
N GLN A 193 14.96 -25.55 1.05
CA GLN A 193 15.98 -26.29 1.80
C GLN A 193 17.41 -25.94 1.35
N SER A 194 17.56 -25.34 0.18
CA SER A 194 18.83 -24.74 -0.23
C SER A 194 19.17 -23.64 0.76
N GLY A 195 20.43 -23.43 1.13
CA GLY A 195 20.81 -22.32 2.04
C GLY A 195 20.56 -20.91 1.44
N LEU A 196 20.08 -20.83 0.19
CA LEU A 196 19.91 -19.58 -0.55
C LEU A 196 18.84 -18.64 0.01
N PRO A 197 17.63 -19.08 0.43
CA PRO A 197 16.65 -18.19 1.05
C PRO A 197 17.20 -17.54 2.32
N VAL A 198 17.99 -18.28 3.11
CA VAL A 198 18.68 -17.74 4.30
C VAL A 198 19.70 -16.69 3.89
N GLY A 199 20.51 -16.96 2.86
CA GLY A 199 21.47 -15.98 2.32
C GLY A 199 20.80 -14.69 1.85
N ILE A 200 19.73 -14.78 1.07
CA ILE A 200 18.93 -13.63 0.61
C ILE A 200 18.35 -12.87 1.82
N GLY A 201 17.81 -13.59 2.79
CA GLY A 201 17.26 -13.01 4.03
C GLY A 201 18.30 -12.28 4.86
N LEU A 202 19.52 -12.80 4.97
CA LEU A 202 20.63 -12.13 5.68
C LEU A 202 21.05 -10.84 4.99
N ILE A 203 21.16 -10.85 3.65
CA ILE A 203 21.46 -9.65 2.87
C ILE A 203 20.35 -8.60 3.07
N LEU A 204 19.08 -9.00 2.94
CA LEU A 204 17.94 -8.12 3.14
C LEU A 204 17.94 -7.54 4.56
N THR A 205 18.24 -8.35 5.57
CA THR A 205 18.33 -7.92 6.97
C THR A 205 19.44 -6.89 7.17
N ALA A 206 20.61 -7.09 6.54
CA ALA A 206 21.71 -6.12 6.62
C ALA A 206 21.31 -4.76 6.02
N PHE A 207 20.70 -4.75 4.84
CA PHE A 207 20.18 -3.51 4.24
C PHE A 207 19.08 -2.87 5.10
N ALA A 208 18.14 -3.67 5.60
CA ALA A 208 17.06 -3.19 6.46
C ALA A 208 17.59 -2.58 7.76
N ALA A 209 18.60 -3.20 8.39
CA ALA A 209 19.23 -2.69 9.61
C ALA A 209 19.87 -1.32 9.37
N VAL A 210 20.63 -1.16 8.28
CA VAL A 210 21.23 0.13 7.91
C VAL A 210 20.15 1.20 7.74
N MET A 211 19.05 0.88 7.07
CA MET A 211 17.95 1.82 6.85
C MET A 211 17.15 2.12 8.12
N PHE A 212 16.94 1.14 8.99
CA PHE A 212 16.17 1.28 10.23
C PHE A 212 16.90 2.16 11.26
N PHE A 213 18.22 1.98 11.40
CA PHE A 213 19.05 2.81 12.28
C PHE A 213 19.44 4.15 11.65
N SER A 214 19.07 4.39 10.39
CA SER A 214 19.27 5.67 9.72
C SER A 214 18.24 6.72 10.14
N LYS A 215 18.61 8.00 9.98
CA LYS A 215 17.70 9.14 10.25
C LYS A 215 16.63 9.24 9.16
N SER A 216 15.43 9.73 9.50
CA SER A 216 14.28 9.86 8.59
C SER A 216 14.59 10.61 7.28
N HIS A 217 15.40 11.67 7.32
CA HIS A 217 15.82 12.40 6.13
C HIS A 217 16.76 11.60 5.19
N ILE A 218 17.50 10.62 5.73
CA ILE A 218 18.33 9.70 4.94
C ILE A 218 17.41 8.73 4.21
N ILE A 219 16.42 8.16 4.90
CA ILE A 219 15.39 7.29 4.30
C ILE A 219 14.71 8.04 3.16
N GLY A 220 14.25 9.28 3.40
CA GLY A 220 13.65 10.11 2.35
C GLY A 220 14.56 10.39 1.17
N LYS A 221 15.87 10.62 1.41
CA LYS A 221 16.85 10.81 0.33
C LYS A 221 17.02 9.53 -0.48
N VAL A 222 17.22 8.39 0.16
CA VAL A 222 17.39 7.10 -0.52
C VAL A 222 16.13 6.73 -1.32
N SER A 223 14.94 6.83 -0.70
CA SER A 223 13.65 6.58 -1.37
C SER A 223 13.46 7.50 -2.58
N SER A 224 13.93 8.75 -2.53
CA SER A 224 13.80 9.70 -3.65
C SER A 224 14.61 9.32 -4.90
N TYR A 225 15.59 8.42 -4.80
CA TYR A 225 16.31 7.87 -5.95
C TYR A 225 15.81 6.49 -6.34
N ILE A 226 15.65 5.58 -5.36
CA ILE A 226 15.29 4.19 -5.62
C ILE A 226 13.88 4.07 -6.18
N VAL A 227 12.90 4.76 -5.60
CA VAL A 227 11.49 4.60 -5.96
C VAL A 227 11.20 5.07 -7.38
N PRO A 228 11.65 6.26 -7.84
CA PRO A 228 11.45 6.66 -9.22
C PRO A 228 12.14 5.72 -10.21
N PHE A 229 13.37 5.29 -9.92
CA PHE A 229 14.08 4.34 -10.78
C PHE A 229 13.33 3.02 -10.93
N MET A 230 12.89 2.44 -9.80
CA MET A 230 12.12 1.20 -9.78
C MET A 230 10.79 1.33 -10.54
N ALA A 231 10.05 2.43 -10.31
CA ALA A 231 8.79 2.68 -11.00
C ALA A 231 8.98 2.85 -12.51
N LEU A 232 9.99 3.62 -12.94
CA LEU A 232 10.31 3.82 -14.35
C LEU A 232 10.74 2.51 -15.02
N ALA A 233 11.57 1.70 -14.37
CA ALA A 233 11.98 0.40 -14.90
C ALA A 233 10.76 -0.52 -15.09
N TYR A 234 9.89 -0.61 -14.09
CA TYR A 234 8.68 -1.44 -14.16
C TYR A 234 7.70 -0.95 -15.23
N ILE A 235 7.40 0.35 -15.28
CA ILE A 235 6.53 0.95 -16.30
C ILE A 235 7.11 0.74 -17.69
N SER A 236 8.43 0.87 -17.86
CA SER A 236 9.08 0.65 -19.16
C SER A 236 8.91 -0.78 -19.63
N LEU A 237 9.12 -1.78 -18.76
CA LEU A 237 8.89 -3.19 -19.09
C LEU A 237 7.43 -3.46 -19.45
N ALA A 238 6.48 -2.89 -18.70
CA ALA A 238 5.05 -3.01 -19.01
C ALA A 238 4.70 -2.37 -20.36
N LEU A 239 5.23 -1.17 -20.65
CA LEU A 239 5.03 -0.50 -21.94
C LEU A 239 5.61 -1.30 -23.10
N ILE A 240 6.80 -1.90 -22.94
CA ILE A 240 7.38 -2.78 -23.95
C ILE A 240 6.43 -3.96 -24.22
N ALA A 241 5.93 -4.62 -23.18
CA ALA A 241 4.98 -5.72 -23.33
C ALA A 241 3.67 -5.30 -24.03
N ILE A 242 3.15 -4.10 -23.70
CA ILE A 242 1.96 -3.52 -24.34
C ILE A 242 2.22 -3.22 -25.82
N VAL A 243 3.36 -2.61 -26.16
CA VAL A 243 3.70 -2.28 -27.55
C VAL A 243 3.88 -3.55 -28.39
N LEU A 244 4.51 -4.59 -27.84
CA LEU A 244 4.66 -5.88 -28.51
C LEU A 244 3.33 -6.58 -28.76
N ASN A 245 2.31 -6.31 -27.94
CA ASN A 245 0.98 -6.93 -28.03
C ASN A 245 -0.12 -5.90 -28.30
N PHE A 246 0.19 -4.82 -29.03
CA PHE A 246 -0.71 -3.66 -29.15
C PHE A 246 -2.09 -4.02 -29.72
N LYS A 247 -2.16 -5.05 -30.57
CA LYS A 247 -3.42 -5.53 -31.18
C LYS A 247 -4.39 -6.14 -30.17
N GLU A 248 -3.89 -6.63 -29.03
CA GLU A 248 -4.69 -7.28 -27.99
C GLU A 248 -5.34 -6.27 -27.04
N ILE A 249 -4.92 -5.00 -27.07
CA ILE A 249 -5.40 -3.97 -26.13
C ILE A 249 -6.93 -3.82 -26.15
N PRO A 250 -7.60 -3.75 -27.32
CA PRO A 250 -9.06 -3.63 -27.35
C PRO A 250 -9.76 -4.82 -26.68
N ASP A 251 -9.26 -6.05 -26.92
CA ASP A 251 -9.83 -7.27 -26.36
C ASP A 251 -9.61 -7.36 -24.85
N VAL A 252 -8.44 -6.94 -24.36
CA VAL A 252 -8.17 -6.85 -22.92
C VAL A 252 -9.10 -5.84 -22.23
N VAL A 253 -9.28 -4.65 -22.81
CA VAL A 253 -10.18 -3.62 -22.25
C VAL A 253 -11.63 -4.11 -22.24
N LYS A 254 -12.07 -4.74 -23.34
CA LYS A 254 -13.40 -5.34 -23.44
C LYS A 254 -13.59 -6.41 -22.36
N MET A 255 -12.64 -7.32 -22.23
CA MET A 255 -12.67 -8.40 -21.22
C MET A 255 -12.75 -7.83 -19.80
N ILE A 256 -11.99 -6.79 -19.47
CA ILE A 256 -12.06 -6.13 -18.15
C ILE A 256 -13.47 -5.58 -17.90
N LEU A 257 -14.04 -4.84 -18.86
CA LEU A 257 -15.35 -4.20 -18.68
C LEU A 257 -16.49 -5.23 -18.63
N GLU A 258 -16.50 -6.22 -19.52
CA GLU A 258 -17.52 -7.27 -19.52
C GLU A 258 -17.53 -8.05 -18.20
N ASN A 259 -16.35 -8.43 -17.70
CA ASN A 259 -16.25 -9.13 -16.42
C ASN A 259 -16.59 -8.22 -15.24
N ALA A 260 -16.22 -6.94 -15.28
CA ALA A 260 -16.47 -5.99 -14.19
C ALA A 260 -17.96 -5.73 -13.97
N PHE A 261 -18.77 -5.81 -15.03
CA PHE A 261 -20.21 -5.53 -15.03
C PHE A 261 -21.09 -6.75 -15.31
N ASP A 262 -20.55 -7.97 -15.20
CA ASP A 262 -21.37 -9.20 -15.23
C ASP A 262 -22.18 -9.32 -13.93
N PHE A 263 -23.26 -8.55 -13.85
CA PHE A 263 -24.14 -8.53 -12.70
C PHE A 263 -24.77 -9.88 -12.40
N LYS A 264 -24.95 -10.74 -13.41
CA LYS A 264 -25.50 -12.08 -13.20
C LYS A 264 -24.52 -12.94 -12.42
N ALA A 265 -23.24 -12.94 -12.78
CA ALA A 265 -22.19 -13.62 -12.02
C ALA A 265 -22.00 -13.00 -10.62
N ILE A 266 -22.04 -11.66 -10.54
CA ILE A 266 -21.89 -10.93 -9.26
C ILE A 266 -23.02 -11.29 -8.29
N PHE A 267 -24.28 -11.28 -8.72
CA PHE A 267 -25.40 -11.60 -7.84
C PHE A 267 -25.52 -13.10 -7.54
N GLY A 268 -25.02 -13.97 -8.44
CA GLY A 268 -24.94 -15.42 -8.20
C GLY A 268 -23.88 -15.83 -7.18
N GLY A 269 -22.88 -14.99 -6.90
CA GLY A 269 -21.75 -15.29 -6.03
C GLY A 269 -21.05 -14.07 -5.45
N PHE A 270 -21.79 -13.18 -4.79
CA PHE A 270 -21.31 -11.85 -4.39
C PHE A 270 -20.02 -11.87 -3.56
N ALA A 271 -19.88 -12.81 -2.64
CA ALA A 271 -18.71 -12.99 -1.76
C ALA A 271 -17.37 -13.08 -2.50
N GLY A 272 -17.38 -13.80 -3.62
CA GLY A 272 -16.22 -14.05 -4.49
C GLY A 272 -16.28 -13.24 -5.78
N SER A 273 -17.14 -12.25 -5.85
CA SER A 273 -17.31 -11.44 -7.05
C SER A 273 -16.07 -10.60 -7.36
N VAL A 274 -15.93 -10.21 -8.63
CA VAL A 274 -14.96 -9.21 -9.11
C VAL A 274 -14.97 -7.94 -8.26
N ILE A 275 -16.12 -7.54 -7.73
CA ILE A 275 -16.29 -6.34 -6.91
C ILE A 275 -15.57 -6.54 -5.57
N VAL A 276 -15.93 -7.58 -4.83
CA VAL A 276 -15.39 -7.81 -3.48
C VAL A 276 -13.89 -8.08 -3.55
N ILE A 277 -13.45 -8.91 -4.50
CA ILE A 277 -12.03 -9.22 -4.69
C ILE A 277 -11.26 -7.98 -5.13
N GLY A 278 -11.78 -7.23 -6.11
CA GLY A 278 -11.18 -6.01 -6.60
C GLY A 278 -11.06 -4.93 -5.50
N ILE A 279 -12.09 -4.74 -4.69
CA ILE A 279 -12.03 -3.77 -3.59
C ILE A 279 -11.04 -4.22 -2.52
N LYS A 280 -11.10 -5.47 -2.05
CA LYS A 280 -10.18 -6.02 -1.04
C LYS A 280 -8.72 -5.86 -1.47
N ARG A 281 -8.39 -6.29 -2.70
CA ARG A 281 -7.02 -6.23 -3.23
C ARG A 281 -6.59 -4.80 -3.56
N GLY A 282 -7.52 -3.96 -4.03
CA GLY A 282 -7.28 -2.54 -4.28
C GLY A 282 -6.91 -1.79 -3.01
N LEU A 283 -7.62 -2.04 -1.91
CA LEU A 283 -7.35 -1.46 -0.60
C LEU A 283 -5.99 -1.88 -0.04
N PHE A 284 -5.64 -3.16 -0.18
CA PHE A 284 -4.30 -3.63 0.19
C PHE A 284 -3.22 -2.92 -0.66
N SER A 285 -3.49 -2.68 -1.94
CA SER A 285 -2.52 -2.06 -2.84
C SER A 285 -2.31 -0.57 -2.59
N ASN A 286 -3.37 0.18 -2.28
CA ASN A 286 -3.32 1.64 -2.14
C ASN A 286 -3.15 2.11 -0.68
N GLU A 287 -3.40 1.24 0.29
CA GLU A 287 -3.39 1.52 1.74
C GLU A 287 -4.27 2.71 2.16
N ALA A 288 -5.25 3.10 1.34
CA ALA A 288 -6.19 4.16 1.69
C ALA A 288 -7.15 3.65 2.79
N GLY A 289 -7.29 4.41 3.88
CA GLY A 289 -8.08 3.98 5.04
C GLY A 289 -7.33 3.08 6.01
N MET A 290 -6.07 2.70 5.71
CA MET A 290 -5.23 1.87 6.61
C MET A 290 -4.53 2.71 7.69
N GLY A 291 -4.35 4.02 7.46
CA GLY A 291 -3.76 4.95 8.42
C GLY A 291 -2.24 4.87 8.56
N SER A 292 -1.53 4.15 7.69
CA SER A 292 -0.07 4.10 7.64
C SER A 292 0.54 5.30 6.89
N ALA A 293 -0.01 5.60 5.72
CA ALA A 293 0.39 6.69 4.84
C ALA A 293 0.52 8.06 5.52
N PRO A 294 -0.40 8.46 6.42
CA PRO A 294 -0.34 9.76 7.06
C PRO A 294 0.87 9.93 7.99
N ASN A 295 1.51 8.84 8.43
CA ASN A 295 2.73 8.91 9.22
C ASN A 295 3.90 9.49 8.40
N ALA A 296 4.01 9.07 7.14
CA ALA A 296 4.99 9.63 6.20
C ALA A 296 4.63 11.07 5.82
N ALA A 297 3.34 11.34 5.59
CA ALA A 297 2.85 12.68 5.32
C ALA A 297 3.20 13.64 6.46
N ALA A 298 2.92 13.30 7.72
CA ALA A 298 3.21 14.13 8.89
C ALA A 298 4.70 14.49 9.05
N ALA A 299 5.61 13.65 8.57
CA ALA A 299 7.04 13.90 8.62
C ALA A 299 7.48 15.01 7.65
N ALA A 300 6.65 15.34 6.65
CA ALA A 300 6.89 16.45 5.73
C ALA A 300 6.72 17.81 6.41
N HIS A 301 7.58 18.74 6.04
CA HIS A 301 7.47 20.14 6.43
C HIS A 301 6.83 20.94 5.29
N THR A 302 5.55 21.31 5.46
CA THR A 302 4.78 22.08 4.49
C THR A 302 4.23 23.35 5.12
N SER A 303 3.95 24.36 4.29
CA SER A 303 3.43 25.67 4.74
C SER A 303 1.94 25.64 5.05
N HIS A 304 1.21 24.63 4.59
CA HIS A 304 -0.21 24.46 4.83
C HIS A 304 -0.55 22.97 4.91
N PRO A 305 -1.46 22.52 5.79
CA PRO A 305 -1.78 21.10 5.96
C PRO A 305 -2.30 20.35 4.72
N VAL A 306 -2.74 21.09 3.69
CA VAL A 306 -3.28 20.53 2.43
C VAL A 306 -2.28 20.55 1.28
N LYS A 307 -1.05 21.00 1.53
CA LYS A 307 0.11 20.82 0.66
C LYS A 307 0.80 19.52 1.02
#